data_AF-A0AAI9SUJ4-F1
#
_entry.id   AF-A0AAI9SUJ4-F1
#
_cell.length_a   1.000
_cell.length_b   1.000
_cell.length_c   1.000
_cell.angle_alpha   90.00
_cell.angle_beta   90.00
_cell.angle_gamma   90.00
#
_symmetry.space_group_name_H-M   'P 1'
#
loop_
_entity.id
_entity.type
_entity.pdbx_description
1 polymer ?
#
loop_
_entity_poly.entity_id
_entity_poly.type
_entity_poly.pdbx_seq_one_letter_code
_entity_poly.pdbx_strand_id
1 'polypeptide(L)'
;MKELLPQIINDDIDLYSVLVIPKDATSSEIRRAYRKQALVHHPDKSTDSSRFNLILTSFQILSNNALRKQYDTLQELRNQKLASRAQVSDFIKKFQNDLLDKEKEAGEGARKNYTTDIDQLREDGIKRRRVYEQTIRWKNKTGVTKTIHDIPLPNMLSSFKTSTEGKLSYKNKPNLEITEMVLSEIMSIFGAIKRVELKGNDSRYAYAIIEYQDAFGLQNALAYDYSSARKWDGTKVRKLASLLRSFEKCNTNFNGNWTDNQKVNKILDQYVRSVSDQVT
;
A
#
# COMPACT_ATOMS: atom_id res chain seq x y z
N MET A 1 -16.32 17.32 14.71
CA MET A 1 -17.79 17.27 14.99
C MET A 1 -18.51 16.35 14.02
N LYS A 2 -18.55 16.64 12.71
CA LYS A 2 -19.05 15.68 11.69
C LYS A 2 -18.29 14.32 11.73
N GLU A 3 -17.04 14.36 12.17
CA GLU A 3 -16.17 13.19 12.38
C GLU A 3 -16.54 12.31 13.58
N LEU A 4 -17.39 12.77 14.51
CA LEU A 4 -17.78 12.00 15.71
C LEU A 4 -19.00 11.11 15.45
N LEU A 5 -19.83 11.42 14.45
CA LEU A 5 -20.99 10.61 14.06
C LEU A 5 -20.63 9.14 13.74
N PRO A 6 -19.63 8.84 12.90
CA PRO A 6 -19.28 7.45 12.60
C PRO A 6 -18.76 6.69 13.83
N GLN A 7 -18.10 7.36 14.78
CA GLN A 7 -17.64 6.73 16.02
C GLN A 7 -18.81 6.35 16.93
N ILE A 8 -19.73 7.28 17.17
CA ILE A 8 -20.94 7.05 17.99
C ILE A 8 -21.76 5.88 17.46
N ILE A 9 -21.91 5.80 16.13
CA ILE A 9 -22.66 4.71 15.51
C ILE A 9 -21.93 3.38 15.68
N ASN A 10 -20.59 3.35 15.60
CA ASN A 10 -19.83 2.12 15.83
C ASN A 10 -19.96 1.62 17.27
N ASP A 11 -19.98 2.54 18.24
CA ASP A 11 -20.06 2.23 19.68
C ASP A 11 -21.47 1.80 20.14
N ASP A 12 -22.44 1.65 19.21
CA ASP A 12 -23.81 1.20 19.49
C ASP A 12 -24.59 2.10 20.46
N ILE A 13 -24.25 3.40 20.49
CA ILE A 13 -24.90 4.36 21.37
C ILE A 13 -26.12 4.99 20.70
N ASP A 14 -27.30 4.79 21.28
CA ASP A 14 -28.54 5.46 20.86
C ASP A 14 -28.68 6.85 21.50
N LEU A 15 -28.48 7.90 20.69
CA LEU A 15 -28.53 9.30 21.14
C LEU A 15 -29.89 9.72 21.70
N TYR A 16 -30.98 9.12 21.20
CA TYR A 16 -32.33 9.40 21.71
C TYR A 16 -32.53 8.78 23.09
N SER A 17 -31.96 7.59 23.31
CA SER A 17 -31.97 6.92 24.62
C SER A 17 -31.17 7.69 25.67
N VAL A 18 -30.03 8.29 25.30
CA VAL A 18 -29.20 9.11 26.20
C VAL A 18 -29.96 10.32 26.74
N LEU A 19 -30.78 10.95 25.89
CA LEU A 19 -31.62 12.08 26.29
C LEU A 19 -32.98 11.65 26.85
N VAL A 20 -33.27 10.34 26.89
CA VAL A 20 -34.53 9.76 27.37
C VAL A 20 -35.73 10.36 26.63
N ILE A 21 -35.65 10.37 25.30
CA ILE A 21 -36.69 10.89 24.41
C ILE A 21 -37.03 9.89 23.30
N PRO A 22 -38.27 9.93 22.77
CA PRO A 22 -38.61 9.15 21.59
C PRO A 22 -37.93 9.69 20.33
N LYS A 23 -37.79 8.85 19.30
CA LYS A 23 -37.21 9.25 18.00
C LYS A 23 -38.02 10.33 17.29
N ASP A 24 -39.32 10.39 17.54
CA ASP A 24 -40.24 11.39 16.99
C ASP A 24 -40.23 12.73 17.75
N ALA A 25 -39.34 12.89 18.74
CA ALA A 25 -39.28 14.09 19.55
C ALA A 25 -39.01 15.35 18.72
N THR A 26 -39.73 16.41 19.07
CA THR A 26 -39.60 17.74 18.48
C THR A 26 -38.36 18.46 18.99
N SER A 27 -37.90 19.49 18.27
CA SER A 27 -36.73 20.27 18.68
C SER A 27 -36.89 20.95 20.06
N SER A 28 -38.13 21.28 20.45
CA SER A 28 -38.45 21.86 21.76
C SER A 28 -38.32 20.83 22.88
N GLU A 29 -38.73 19.58 22.63
CA GLU A 29 -38.60 18.45 23.56
C GLU A 29 -37.14 18.05 23.75
N ILE A 30 -36.35 18.00 22.68
CA ILE A 30 -34.90 17.75 22.74
C ILE A 30 -34.21 18.78 23.64
N ARG A 31 -34.52 20.08 23.46
CA ARG A 31 -33.97 21.15 24.31
C ARG A 31 -34.41 21.01 25.77
N ARG A 32 -35.66 20.62 26.02
CA ARG A 32 -36.19 20.42 27.37
C ARG A 32 -35.51 19.25 28.07
N ALA A 33 -35.38 18.12 27.37
CA ALA A 33 -34.74 16.91 27.86
C ALA A 33 -33.26 17.14 28.18
N TYR A 34 -32.54 17.82 27.29
CA TYR A 34 -31.15 18.22 27.55
C TYR A 34 -31.02 19.04 28.84
N ARG A 35 -31.84 20.08 29.03
CA ARG A 35 -31.78 20.89 30.27
C ARG A 35 -32.03 20.04 31.52
N LYS A 36 -33.00 19.12 31.46
CA LYS A 36 -33.30 18.22 32.58
C LYS A 36 -32.11 17.31 32.89
N GLN A 37 -31.53 16.67 31.87
CA GLN A 37 -30.40 15.75 32.04
C GLN A 37 -29.10 16.47 32.43
N ALA A 38 -28.85 17.64 31.86
CA ALA A 38 -27.68 18.47 32.20
C ALA A 38 -27.70 18.96 33.64
N LEU A 39 -28.88 19.23 34.22
CA LEU A 39 -29.00 19.61 35.64
C LEU A 39 -28.73 18.44 36.60
N VAL A 40 -29.06 17.21 36.19
CA VAL A 40 -28.84 16.00 36.98
C VAL A 40 -27.37 15.57 36.92
N HIS A 41 -26.79 15.60 35.73
CA HIS A 41 -25.43 15.14 35.46
C HIS A 41 -24.41 16.29 35.34
N HIS A 42 -24.71 17.45 35.92
CA HIS A 42 -23.78 18.58 35.88
C HIS A 42 -22.48 18.21 36.60
N PRO A 43 -21.29 18.56 36.09
CA PRO A 43 -20.01 18.23 36.73
C PRO A 43 -19.88 18.77 38.17
N ASP A 44 -20.64 19.82 38.51
CA ASP A 44 -20.73 20.37 39.87
C ASP A 44 -21.50 19.48 40.86
N LYS A 45 -22.45 18.67 40.36
CA LYS A 45 -23.31 17.80 41.18
C LYS A 45 -22.96 16.32 41.07
N SER A 46 -22.35 15.91 39.97
CA SER A 46 -21.95 14.53 39.71
C SER A 46 -20.52 14.47 39.20
N THR A 47 -19.71 13.58 39.76
CA THR A 47 -18.30 13.38 39.37
C THR A 47 -18.14 12.73 37.98
N ASP A 48 -19.21 12.18 37.39
CA ASP A 48 -19.21 11.46 36.12
C ASP A 48 -19.15 12.39 34.88
N SER A 49 -17.96 12.92 34.58
CA SER A 49 -17.76 13.81 33.43
C SER A 49 -18.08 13.14 32.08
N SER A 50 -17.87 11.82 31.96
CA SER A 50 -18.13 11.07 30.72
C SER A 50 -19.62 11.05 30.33
N ARG A 51 -20.52 10.93 31.31
CA ARG A 51 -21.98 10.93 31.05
C ARG A 51 -22.45 12.31 30.60
N PHE A 52 -21.94 13.37 31.23
CA PHE A 52 -22.25 14.74 30.83
C PHE A 52 -21.80 15.02 29.39
N ASN A 53 -20.59 14.58 29.03
CA ASN A 53 -20.07 14.71 27.66
C ASN A 53 -20.96 13.96 26.64
N LEU A 54 -21.45 12.78 26.99
CA LEU A 54 -22.37 12.03 26.12
C LEU A 54 -23.72 12.73 25.95
N ILE A 55 -24.27 13.30 27.02
CA ILE A 55 -25.52 14.08 26.97
C ILE A 55 -25.34 15.34 26.10
N LEU A 56 -24.21 16.04 26.26
CA LEU A 56 -23.88 17.23 25.50
C LEU A 56 -23.72 16.92 24.00
N THR A 57 -22.96 15.89 23.67
CA THR A 57 -22.76 15.45 22.27
C THR A 57 -24.07 14.99 21.64
N SER A 58 -24.90 14.23 22.37
CA SER A 58 -26.24 13.82 21.92
C SER A 58 -27.11 15.03 21.60
N PHE A 59 -27.13 16.03 22.48
CA PHE A 59 -27.89 17.27 22.25
C PHE A 59 -27.37 18.04 21.03
N GLN A 60 -26.06 18.18 20.87
CA GLN A 60 -25.46 18.89 19.74
C GLN A 60 -25.81 18.24 18.39
N ILE A 61 -25.83 16.91 18.33
CA ILE A 61 -26.19 16.16 17.12
C ILE A 61 -27.68 16.27 16.84
N LEU A 62 -28.54 16.01 17.84
CA LEU A 62 -29.99 15.99 17.64
C LEU A 62 -30.61 17.39 17.49
N SER A 63 -29.98 18.43 18.03
CA SER A 63 -30.47 19.81 17.90
C SER A 63 -30.29 20.39 16.49
N ASN A 64 -29.26 19.94 15.75
CA ASN A 64 -29.03 20.36 14.37
C ASN A 64 -29.72 19.41 13.39
N ASN A 65 -30.69 19.93 12.64
CA ASN A 65 -31.48 19.15 11.68
C ASN A 65 -30.60 18.41 10.65
N ALA A 66 -29.52 19.03 10.16
CA ALA A 66 -28.62 18.39 9.20
C ALA A 66 -27.85 17.20 9.80
N LEU A 67 -27.41 17.32 11.05
CA LEU A 67 -26.70 16.25 11.76
C LEU A 67 -27.66 15.14 12.21
N ARG A 68 -28.85 15.48 12.68
CA ARG A 68 -29.92 14.53 13.01
C ARG A 68 -30.27 13.66 11.80
N LYS A 69 -30.50 14.28 10.63
CA LYS A 69 -30.75 13.53 9.39
C LYS A 69 -29.61 12.58 9.03
N GLN A 70 -28.35 13.01 9.17
CA GLN A 70 -27.19 12.15 8.90
C GLN A 70 -27.11 10.98 9.89
N TYR A 71 -27.41 11.22 11.17
CA TYR A 71 -27.45 10.17 12.17
C TYR A 71 -28.55 9.14 11.85
N ASP A 72 -29.77 9.62 11.58
CA ASP A 72 -30.91 8.75 11.28
C ASP A 72 -30.66 7.91 10.02
N THR A 73 -30.10 8.48 8.95
CA THR A 73 -29.79 7.73 7.71
C THR A 73 -28.70 6.68 7.93
N LEU A 74 -27.65 7.00 8.69
CA LEU A 74 -26.60 6.04 8.99
C LEU A 74 -27.11 4.89 9.88
N GLN A 75 -27.99 5.19 10.83
CA GLN A 75 -28.62 4.19 11.68
C GLN A 75 -29.50 3.24 10.85
N GLU A 76 -30.26 3.77 9.89
CA GLU A 76 -31.07 2.97 8.98
C GLU A 76 -30.20 2.05 8.10
N LEU A 77 -29.14 2.60 7.48
CA LEU A 77 -28.20 1.81 6.68
C LEU A 77 -27.55 0.68 7.48
N ARG A 78 -27.16 0.96 8.74
CA ARG A 78 -26.63 -0.06 9.66
C ARG A 78 -27.65 -1.17 9.90
N ASN A 79 -28.90 -0.81 10.21
CA ASN A 79 -29.97 -1.77 10.45
C ASN A 79 -30.28 -2.63 9.21
N GLN A 80 -30.33 -2.02 8.02
CA GLN A 80 -30.51 -2.74 6.76
C GLN A 80 -29.37 -3.74 6.49
N LYS A 81 -28.12 -3.32 6.73
CA LYS A 81 -26.95 -4.20 6.59
C LYS A 81 -27.00 -5.38 7.57
N LEU A 82 -27.39 -5.14 8.83
CA LEU A 82 -27.55 -6.18 9.84
C LEU A 82 -28.65 -7.17 9.47
N ALA A 83 -29.80 -6.68 9.01
CA ALA A 83 -30.91 -7.52 8.55
C ALA A 83 -30.51 -8.39 7.34
N SER A 84 -29.82 -7.79 6.37
CA SER A 84 -29.31 -8.50 5.19
C SER A 84 -28.32 -9.60 5.58
N ARG A 85 -27.41 -9.30 6.52
CA ARG A 85 -26.44 -10.27 7.04
C ARG A 85 -27.10 -11.42 7.80
N ALA A 86 -28.16 -11.15 8.54
CA ALA A 86 -28.94 -12.18 9.24
C ALA A 86 -29.63 -13.12 8.23
N GLN A 87 -30.30 -12.57 7.21
CA GLN A 87 -30.94 -13.38 6.16
C GLN A 87 -29.93 -14.27 5.41
N VAL A 88 -28.76 -13.73 5.08
CA VAL A 88 -27.67 -14.51 4.46
C VAL A 88 -27.16 -15.58 5.42
N SER A 89 -27.01 -15.29 6.72
CA SER A 89 -26.59 -16.28 7.71
C SER A 89 -27.59 -17.43 7.84
N ASP A 90 -28.90 -17.14 7.85
CA ASP A 90 -29.95 -18.15 7.95
C ASP A 90 -30.01 -19.00 6.69
N PHE A 91 -29.80 -18.40 5.52
CA PHE A 91 -29.68 -19.13 4.26
C PHE A 91 -28.48 -20.07 4.26
N ILE A 92 -27.29 -19.59 4.68
CA ILE A 92 -26.07 -20.40 4.77
C ILE A 92 -26.27 -21.56 5.76
N LYS A 93 -26.87 -21.30 6.94
CA LYS A 93 -27.16 -22.34 7.92
C LYS A 93 -28.11 -23.41 7.39
N LYS A 94 -29.19 -23.00 6.70
CA LYS A 94 -30.12 -23.94 6.06
C LYS A 94 -29.41 -24.80 5.01
N PHE A 95 -28.58 -24.18 4.17
CA PHE A 95 -27.80 -24.90 3.17
C PHE A 95 -26.82 -25.89 3.80
N GLN A 96 -26.13 -25.47 4.86
CA GLN A 96 -25.21 -26.34 5.59
C GLN A 96 -25.93 -27.53 6.22
N ASN A 97 -27.11 -27.32 6.82
CA ASN A 97 -27.90 -28.40 7.40
C ASN A 97 -28.41 -29.37 6.34
N ASP A 98 -28.95 -28.86 5.22
CA ASP A 98 -29.38 -29.69 4.09
C ASP A 98 -28.22 -30.53 3.52
N LEU A 99 -27.02 -29.94 3.45
CA LEU A 99 -25.82 -30.67 3.03
C LEU A 99 -25.45 -31.78 4.00
N LEU A 100 -25.46 -31.50 5.32
CA LEU A 100 -25.16 -32.49 6.35
C LEU A 100 -26.16 -33.64 6.37
N ASP A 101 -27.44 -33.36 6.16
CA ASP A 101 -28.49 -34.39 6.12
C ASP A 101 -28.32 -35.29 4.89
N LYS A 102 -28.04 -34.71 3.72
CA LYS A 102 -27.71 -35.47 2.50
C LYS A 102 -26.44 -36.31 2.64
N GLU A 103 -25.39 -35.79 3.29
CA GLU A 103 -24.17 -36.56 3.56
C GLU A 103 -24.43 -37.77 4.47
N LYS A 104 -25.28 -37.62 5.48
CA LYS A 104 -25.70 -38.74 6.35
C LYS A 104 -26.50 -39.78 5.58
N GLU A 105 -27.41 -39.35 4.71
CA GLU A 105 -28.25 -40.24 3.90
C GLU A 105 -27.44 -41.01 2.85
N ALA A 106 -26.42 -40.38 2.26
CA ALA A 106 -25.76 -40.91 1.07
C ALA A 106 -24.65 -41.95 1.36
N GLY A 107 -24.20 -42.09 2.62
CA GLY A 107 -23.18 -43.07 3.02
C GLY A 107 -21.84 -42.98 2.26
N GLU A 108 -20.88 -43.87 2.57
CA GLU A 108 -19.52 -43.81 2.00
C GLU A 108 -19.46 -44.00 0.46
N GLY A 109 -20.49 -44.57 -0.15
CA GLY A 109 -20.58 -44.81 -1.59
C GLY A 109 -20.78 -43.54 -2.42
N ALA A 110 -21.45 -42.51 -1.89
CA ALA A 110 -21.77 -41.29 -2.64
C ALA A 110 -20.59 -40.30 -2.78
N ARG A 111 -19.58 -40.38 -1.89
CA ARG A 111 -18.37 -39.55 -1.98
C ARG A 111 -17.62 -39.76 -3.30
N LYS A 112 -17.60 -40.99 -3.82
CA LYS A 112 -16.98 -41.29 -5.12
C LYS A 112 -17.71 -40.57 -6.25
N ASN A 113 -19.04 -40.59 -6.27
CA ASN A 113 -19.84 -39.91 -7.29
C ASN A 113 -19.70 -38.39 -7.23
N TYR A 114 -19.61 -37.79 -6.04
CA TYR A 114 -19.36 -36.34 -5.88
C TYR A 114 -18.02 -35.90 -6.45
N THR A 115 -16.94 -36.68 -6.28
CA THR A 115 -15.65 -36.32 -6.89
C THR A 115 -15.74 -36.27 -8.41
N THR A 116 -16.43 -37.26 -9.00
CA THR A 116 -16.66 -37.30 -10.45
C THR A 116 -17.55 -36.14 -10.92
N ASP A 117 -18.56 -35.76 -10.13
CA ASP A 117 -19.47 -34.64 -10.43
C ASP A 117 -18.76 -33.27 -10.30
N ILE A 118 -17.88 -33.09 -9.31
CA ILE A 118 -17.06 -31.88 -9.16
C ILE A 118 -16.12 -31.69 -10.35
N ASP A 119 -15.48 -32.76 -10.83
CA ASP A 119 -14.61 -32.72 -11.99
C ASP A 119 -15.40 -32.37 -13.27
N GLN A 120 -16.60 -32.94 -13.42
CA GLN A 120 -17.52 -32.58 -14.52
C GLN A 120 -17.94 -31.11 -14.46
N LEU A 121 -18.32 -30.60 -13.28
CA LEU A 121 -18.68 -29.19 -13.08
C LEU A 121 -17.52 -28.23 -13.38
N ARG A 122 -16.29 -28.63 -12.99
CA ARG A 122 -15.06 -27.88 -13.31
C ARG A 122 -14.83 -27.83 -14.81
N GLU A 123 -14.91 -28.97 -15.49
CA GLU A 123 -14.75 -29.03 -16.94
C GLU A 123 -15.81 -28.20 -17.68
N ASP A 124 -17.07 -28.29 -17.25
CA ASP A 124 -18.17 -27.53 -17.85
C ASP A 124 -18.04 -26.03 -17.61
N GLY A 125 -17.53 -25.62 -16.44
CA GLY A 125 -17.17 -24.23 -16.16
C GLY A 125 -16.07 -23.72 -17.09
N ILE A 126 -15.03 -24.53 -17.32
CA ILE A 126 -13.92 -24.21 -18.25
C ILE A 126 -14.44 -24.12 -19.69
N LYS A 127 -15.28 -25.06 -20.13
CA LYS A 127 -15.89 -25.07 -21.48
C LYS A 127 -16.73 -23.81 -21.70
N ARG A 128 -17.61 -23.45 -20.75
CA ARG A 128 -18.41 -22.22 -20.82
C ARG A 128 -17.56 -20.96 -20.90
N ARG A 129 -16.47 -20.87 -20.12
CA ARG A 129 -15.55 -19.72 -20.16
C ARG A 129 -14.82 -19.63 -21.51
N ARG A 130 -14.35 -20.75 -22.05
CA ARG A 130 -13.71 -20.82 -23.37
C ARG A 130 -14.67 -20.40 -24.48
N VAL A 131 -15.93 -20.86 -24.46
CA VAL A 131 -16.96 -20.45 -25.43
C VAL A 131 -17.25 -18.95 -25.28
N TYR A 132 -17.36 -18.44 -24.05
CA TYR A 132 -17.53 -17.01 -23.81
C TYR A 132 -16.35 -16.19 -24.36
N GLU A 133 -15.11 -16.58 -24.07
CA GLU A 133 -13.90 -15.92 -24.61
C GLU A 133 -13.85 -15.98 -26.14
N GLN A 134 -14.22 -17.12 -26.75
CA GLN A 134 -14.32 -17.24 -28.21
C GLN A 134 -15.41 -16.35 -28.79
N THR A 135 -16.58 -16.25 -28.17
CA THR A 135 -17.67 -15.38 -28.62
C THR A 135 -17.31 -13.90 -28.45
N ILE A 136 -16.64 -13.52 -27.35
CA ILE A 136 -16.08 -12.18 -27.15
C ILE A 136 -15.00 -11.88 -28.20
N ARG A 137 -14.08 -12.81 -28.45
CA ARG A 137 -13.04 -12.67 -29.49
C ARG A 137 -13.63 -12.55 -30.89
N TRP A 138 -14.69 -13.30 -31.19
CA TRP A 138 -15.40 -13.26 -32.47
C TRP A 138 -16.20 -11.95 -32.63
N LYS A 139 -16.86 -11.46 -31.56
CA LYS A 139 -17.53 -10.16 -31.55
C LYS A 139 -16.55 -8.98 -31.61
N ASN A 140 -15.37 -9.10 -31.01
CA ASN A 140 -14.33 -8.06 -30.97
C ASN A 140 -13.38 -8.07 -32.18
N LYS A 141 -13.73 -8.74 -33.30
CA LYS A 141 -12.91 -8.75 -34.52
C LYS A 141 -12.73 -7.35 -35.16
N THR A 142 -13.43 -6.33 -34.66
CA THR A 142 -13.29 -4.91 -35.03
C THR A 142 -13.03 -3.97 -33.84
N GLY A 143 -12.80 -4.48 -32.63
CA GLY A 143 -12.71 -3.67 -31.41
C GLY A 143 -11.53 -4.07 -30.55
N VAL A 144 -10.50 -3.21 -30.55
CA VAL A 144 -9.30 -3.21 -29.70
C VAL A 144 -9.58 -3.84 -28.33
N THR A 145 -9.05 -5.05 -28.11
CA THR A 145 -8.98 -5.64 -26.77
C THR A 145 -8.08 -4.74 -25.96
N LYS A 146 -8.57 -4.04 -24.93
CA LYS A 146 -7.68 -3.36 -23.98
C LYS A 146 -7.17 -4.38 -22.98
N THR A 147 -6.16 -5.15 -23.35
CA THR A 147 -5.37 -5.94 -22.40
C THR A 147 -4.47 -5.00 -21.58
N ILE A 148 -3.83 -5.50 -20.51
CA ILE A 148 -2.82 -4.72 -19.76
C ILE A 148 -1.74 -4.14 -20.68
N HIS A 149 -1.49 -4.78 -21.82
CA HIS A 149 -0.51 -4.35 -22.83
C HIS A 149 -0.99 -3.17 -23.71
N ASP A 150 -2.27 -2.81 -23.66
CA ASP A 150 -2.87 -1.73 -24.44
C ASP A 150 -3.06 -0.43 -23.63
N ILE A 151 -2.53 -0.40 -22.41
CA ILE A 151 -2.39 0.84 -21.63
C ILE A 151 -1.26 1.65 -22.27
N PRO A 152 -1.49 2.90 -22.69
CA PRO A 152 -0.44 3.75 -23.21
C PRO A 152 0.42 4.22 -22.02
N LEU A 153 1.32 3.35 -21.58
CA LEU A 153 2.44 3.66 -20.71
C LEU A 153 3.59 4.49 -21.32
N PRO A 154 3.63 4.95 -22.61
CA PRO A 154 4.83 5.60 -23.14
C PRO A 154 5.27 6.95 -22.56
N ASN A 155 4.59 7.54 -21.57
CA ASN A 155 5.03 8.84 -21.05
C ASN A 155 5.00 9.01 -19.52
N MET A 156 4.59 7.99 -18.75
CA MET A 156 4.69 8.02 -17.28
C MET A 156 5.95 7.32 -16.77
N LEU A 157 6.61 6.51 -17.60
CA LEU A 157 7.87 5.83 -17.27
C LEU A 157 9.11 6.57 -17.79
N SER A 158 8.96 7.55 -18.69
CA SER A 158 10.10 8.30 -19.24
C SER A 158 10.78 9.21 -18.22
N SER A 159 10.13 9.49 -17.09
CA SER A 159 10.70 10.29 -16.00
C SER A 159 11.41 9.47 -14.92
N PHE A 160 11.45 8.13 -15.00
CA PHE A 160 12.36 7.38 -14.16
C PHE A 160 13.77 7.65 -14.66
N LYS A 161 14.42 8.66 -14.08
CA LYS A 161 15.86 8.86 -14.21
C LYS A 161 16.51 7.57 -13.73
N THR A 162 16.88 6.68 -14.65
CA THR A 162 17.74 5.56 -14.32
C THR A 162 19.03 6.19 -13.82
N SER A 163 19.28 6.06 -12.52
CA SER A 163 20.54 6.52 -11.95
C SER A 163 21.67 5.86 -12.75
N THR A 164 22.47 6.69 -13.43
CA THR A 164 23.66 6.28 -14.19
C THR A 164 24.94 6.53 -13.38
N GLU A 165 24.80 6.91 -12.11
CA GLU A 165 25.90 7.23 -11.21
C GLU A 165 26.11 6.16 -10.15
N GLY A 166 27.38 5.85 -9.88
CA GLY A 166 27.80 4.95 -8.82
C GLY A 166 29.02 5.47 -8.06
N LYS A 167 29.13 5.04 -6.81
CA LYS A 167 30.23 5.36 -5.90
C LYS A 167 31.29 4.27 -5.99
N LEU A 168 32.48 4.65 -6.44
CA LEU A 168 33.68 3.84 -6.43
C LEU A 168 34.45 4.03 -5.12
N SER A 169 34.89 2.91 -4.53
CA SER A 169 35.82 2.89 -3.40
C SER A 169 37.14 2.22 -3.83
N TYR A 170 38.26 2.87 -3.53
CA TYR A 170 39.60 2.35 -3.83
C TYR A 170 40.58 2.62 -2.69
N LYS A 171 41.62 1.79 -2.60
CA LYS A 171 42.62 1.87 -1.52
C LYS A 171 43.40 3.18 -1.61
N ASN A 172 43.37 3.97 -0.54
CA ASN A 172 44.14 5.20 -0.45
C ASN A 172 45.62 4.88 -0.21
N LYS A 173 46.51 5.50 -0.99
CA LYS A 173 47.96 5.41 -0.81
C LYS A 173 48.52 6.83 -0.77
N PRO A 174 49.18 7.25 0.33
CA PRO A 174 49.59 8.64 0.52
C PRO A 174 50.62 9.11 -0.52
N ASN A 175 51.37 8.19 -1.14
CA ASN A 175 52.40 8.50 -2.13
C ASN A 175 51.90 8.41 -3.59
N LEU A 176 50.60 8.19 -3.81
CA LEU A 176 50.03 7.97 -5.14
C LEU A 176 48.71 8.73 -5.29
N GLU A 177 48.77 9.85 -6.00
CA GLU A 177 47.58 10.62 -6.37
C GLU A 177 46.94 10.03 -7.62
N ILE A 178 45.70 9.56 -7.49
CA ILE A 178 44.91 9.04 -8.61
C ILE A 178 44.03 10.18 -9.13
N THR A 179 44.27 10.59 -10.37
CA THR A 179 43.51 11.67 -11.04
C THR A 179 42.22 11.14 -11.67
N GLU A 180 41.27 12.05 -11.94
CA GLU A 180 40.00 11.74 -12.60
C GLU A 180 40.20 11.07 -13.96
N MET A 181 41.22 11.48 -14.71
CA MET A 181 41.62 10.92 -16.01
C MET A 181 42.01 9.44 -15.92
N VAL A 182 42.70 9.05 -14.85
CA VAL A 182 43.11 7.66 -14.63
C VAL A 182 41.91 6.80 -14.27
N LEU A 183 41.01 7.31 -13.43
CA LEU A 183 39.78 6.60 -13.07
C LEU A 183 38.85 6.45 -14.28
N SER A 184 38.77 7.46 -15.14
CA SER A 184 37.99 7.37 -16.37
C SER A 184 38.57 6.32 -17.33
N GLU A 185 39.89 6.28 -17.50
CA GLU A 185 40.54 5.24 -18.31
C GLU A 185 40.28 3.84 -17.75
N ILE A 186 40.43 3.63 -16.44
CA ILE A 186 40.17 2.34 -15.79
C ILE A 186 38.72 1.89 -15.99
N MET A 187 37.77 2.80 -15.79
CA MET A 187 36.35 2.46 -15.75
C MET A 187 35.67 2.45 -17.12
N SER A 188 36.33 3.00 -18.14
CA SER A 188 35.87 2.97 -19.53
C SER A 188 35.63 1.54 -20.05
N ILE A 189 36.27 0.54 -19.45
CA ILE A 189 36.09 -0.88 -19.79
C ILE A 189 34.67 -1.41 -19.54
N PHE A 190 33.89 -0.74 -18.70
CA PHE A 190 32.49 -1.11 -18.43
C PHE A 190 31.50 -0.36 -19.33
N GLY A 191 31.89 0.82 -19.83
CA GLY A 191 31.08 1.64 -20.73
C GLY A 191 31.61 3.07 -20.85
N ALA A 192 30.99 3.86 -21.74
CA ALA A 192 31.35 5.28 -21.92
C ALA A 192 31.02 6.09 -20.66
N ILE A 193 31.99 6.88 -20.20
CA ILE A 193 31.88 7.70 -18.98
C ILE A 193 31.54 9.13 -19.36
N LYS A 194 30.57 9.70 -18.66
CA LYS A 194 30.12 11.08 -18.83
C LYS A 194 30.82 12.04 -17.86
N ARG A 195 30.99 11.66 -16.60
CA ARG A 195 31.69 12.45 -15.57
C ARG A 195 32.32 11.55 -14.52
N VAL A 196 33.49 11.96 -14.02
CA VAL A 196 34.11 11.41 -12.80
C VAL A 196 34.28 12.58 -11.83
N GLU A 197 33.94 12.38 -10.56
CA GLU A 197 34.11 13.37 -9.50
C GLU A 197 34.82 12.71 -8.31
N LEU A 198 36.00 13.19 -7.94
CA LEU A 198 36.68 12.72 -6.74
C LEU A 198 35.93 13.21 -5.50
N LYS A 199 35.71 12.30 -4.54
CA LYS A 199 35.18 12.63 -3.21
C LYS A 199 36.30 12.57 -2.18
N GLY A 200 35.96 12.92 -0.94
CA GLY A 200 36.90 12.90 0.18
C GLY A 200 37.58 11.55 0.35
N ASN A 201 38.70 11.56 1.06
CA ASN A 201 39.46 10.37 1.41
C ASN A 201 39.43 10.14 2.92
N ASP A 202 39.56 8.88 3.29
CA ASP A 202 39.85 8.43 4.66
C ASP A 202 41.28 7.86 4.68
N SER A 203 41.80 7.61 5.87
CA SER A 203 43.07 6.94 6.15
C SER A 203 43.29 5.65 5.35
N ARG A 204 42.21 4.92 5.02
CA ARG A 204 42.28 3.62 4.32
C ARG A 204 41.79 3.65 2.87
N TYR A 205 40.77 4.44 2.56
CA TYR A 205 40.10 4.43 1.26
C TYR A 205 39.87 5.84 0.74
N ALA A 206 39.86 5.99 -0.57
CA ALA A 206 39.40 7.18 -1.26
C ALA A 206 38.16 6.81 -2.09
N TYR A 207 37.31 7.81 -2.31
CA TYR A 207 36.01 7.63 -2.94
C TYR A 207 35.91 8.50 -4.19
N ALA A 208 35.21 8.00 -5.21
CA ALA A 208 34.88 8.77 -6.41
C ALA A 208 33.46 8.45 -6.85
N ILE A 209 32.78 9.41 -7.49
CA ILE A 209 31.50 9.19 -8.16
C ILE A 209 31.76 9.11 -9.66
N ILE A 210 31.20 8.09 -10.31
CA ILE A 210 31.31 7.86 -11.75
C ILE A 210 29.91 7.87 -12.33
N GLU A 211 29.66 8.79 -13.26
CA GLU A 211 28.46 8.83 -14.06
C GLU A 211 28.76 8.24 -15.45
N TYR A 212 28.07 7.16 -15.79
CA TYR A 212 28.10 6.57 -17.12
C TYR A 212 27.12 7.28 -18.06
N GLN A 213 27.42 7.24 -19.36
CA GLN A 213 26.51 7.72 -20.38
C GLN A 213 25.25 6.85 -20.48
N ASP A 214 25.42 5.53 -20.32
CA ASP A 214 24.35 4.53 -20.43
C ASP A 214 24.17 3.75 -19.12
N ALA A 215 22.93 3.33 -18.85
CA ALA A 215 22.61 2.48 -17.70
C ALA A 215 23.30 1.10 -17.74
N PHE A 216 23.59 0.60 -18.95
CA PHE A 216 24.29 -0.68 -19.15
C PHE A 216 25.72 -0.65 -18.60
N GLY A 217 26.43 0.48 -18.77
CA GLY A 217 27.78 0.65 -18.23
C GLY A 217 27.80 0.60 -16.71
N LEU A 218 26.83 1.24 -16.06
CA LEU A 218 26.65 1.17 -14.62
C LEU A 218 26.35 -0.26 -14.15
N GLN A 219 25.45 -0.96 -14.83
CA GLN A 219 25.08 -2.32 -14.46
C GLN A 219 26.27 -3.29 -14.56
N ASN A 220 27.09 -3.17 -15.60
CA ASN A 220 28.30 -3.97 -15.77
C ASN A 220 29.34 -3.69 -14.69
N ALA A 221 29.47 -2.43 -14.25
CA ALA A 221 30.36 -2.05 -13.15
C ALA A 221 29.85 -2.62 -11.82
N LEU A 222 28.55 -2.49 -11.53
CA LEU A 222 27.93 -3.03 -10.30
C LEU A 222 28.01 -4.55 -10.19
N ALA A 223 27.90 -5.25 -11.32
CA ALA A 223 27.94 -6.71 -11.36
C ALA A 223 29.36 -7.28 -11.22
N TYR A 224 30.40 -6.45 -11.38
CA TYR A 224 31.78 -6.92 -11.40
C TYR A 224 32.36 -7.06 -9.98
N ASP A 225 33.06 -8.17 -9.73
CA ASP A 225 33.82 -8.36 -8.50
C ASP A 225 35.21 -7.71 -8.58
N TYR A 226 35.36 -6.60 -7.85
CA TYR A 226 36.60 -5.82 -7.77
C TYR A 226 37.69 -6.47 -6.90
N SER A 227 37.46 -7.65 -6.33
CA SER A 227 38.49 -8.44 -5.63
C SER A 227 39.66 -8.79 -6.54
N SER A 228 39.38 -8.98 -7.84
CA SER A 228 40.37 -9.30 -8.86
C SER A 228 40.37 -8.24 -9.96
N ALA A 229 41.55 -7.88 -10.44
CA ALA A 229 41.67 -6.94 -11.56
C ALA A 229 42.02 -7.64 -12.89
N ARG A 230 41.63 -8.91 -13.04
CA ARG A 230 41.84 -9.71 -14.25
C ARG A 230 41.30 -9.03 -15.52
N LYS A 231 40.20 -8.29 -15.39
CA LYS A 231 39.60 -7.56 -16.50
C LYS A 231 40.53 -6.51 -17.15
N TRP A 232 41.56 -6.07 -16.43
CA TRP A 232 42.56 -5.11 -16.92
C TRP A 232 43.88 -5.76 -17.34
N ASP A 233 43.97 -7.10 -17.39
CA ASP A 233 45.21 -7.78 -17.78
C ASP A 233 45.65 -7.33 -19.18
N GLY A 234 46.95 -7.01 -19.33
CA GLY A 234 47.50 -6.45 -20.58
C GLY A 234 47.32 -4.93 -20.77
N THR A 235 46.59 -4.24 -19.88
CA THR A 235 46.45 -2.77 -19.94
C THR A 235 47.49 -2.06 -19.07
N LYS A 236 47.83 -0.81 -19.43
CA LYS A 236 48.76 0.03 -18.65
C LYS A 236 48.20 0.35 -17.24
N VAL A 237 46.88 0.40 -17.11
CA VAL A 237 46.19 0.75 -15.86
C VAL A 237 45.99 -0.43 -14.90
N ARG A 238 46.42 -1.65 -15.25
CA ARG A 238 46.23 -2.88 -14.46
C ARG A 238 46.65 -2.77 -13.00
N LYS A 239 47.81 -2.15 -12.75
CA LYS A 239 48.34 -1.97 -11.39
C LYS A 239 47.47 -1.03 -10.56
N LEU A 240 46.94 0.02 -11.19
CA LEU A 240 46.06 1.00 -10.55
C LEU A 240 44.66 0.43 -10.34
N ALA A 241 44.13 -0.32 -11.31
CA ALA A 241 42.88 -1.04 -11.18
C ALA A 241 42.88 -2.09 -10.04
N SER A 242 44.05 -2.61 -9.65
CA SER A 242 44.18 -3.51 -8.49
C SER A 242 43.87 -2.85 -7.14
N LEU A 243 43.82 -1.52 -7.10
CA LEU A 243 43.48 -0.74 -5.90
C LEU A 243 41.97 -0.60 -5.70
N LEU A 244 41.16 -0.89 -6.71
CA LEU A 244 39.70 -0.86 -6.62
C LEU A 244 39.18 -1.89 -5.60
N ARG A 245 38.09 -1.58 -4.91
CA ARG A 245 37.56 -2.43 -3.84
C ARG A 245 36.08 -2.71 -3.97
N SER A 246 35.27 -1.69 -4.21
CA SER A 246 33.84 -1.85 -4.43
C SER A 246 33.31 -0.74 -5.31
N PHE A 247 32.23 -1.05 -6.02
CA PHE A 247 31.43 -0.08 -6.73
C PHE A 247 29.99 -0.25 -6.30
N GLU A 248 29.42 0.79 -5.71
CA GLU A 248 28.07 0.78 -5.14
C GLU A 248 27.19 1.76 -5.92
N LYS A 249 25.89 1.47 -6.00
CA LYS A 249 24.97 2.44 -6.57
C LYS A 249 24.98 3.67 -5.65
N CYS A 250 25.12 4.87 -6.22
CA CYS A 250 24.85 6.06 -5.44
C CYS A 250 23.38 5.95 -5.03
N ASN A 251 23.11 5.70 -3.75
CA ASN A 251 21.84 6.14 -3.20
C ASN A 251 21.86 7.63 -3.44
N THR A 252 21.23 8.08 -4.53
CA THR A 252 20.66 9.40 -4.57
C THR A 252 19.98 9.51 -3.22
N ASN A 253 20.51 10.33 -2.33
CA ASN A 253 19.77 10.72 -1.16
C ASN A 253 18.45 11.21 -1.74
N PHE A 254 17.42 10.36 -1.67
CA PHE A 254 16.05 10.79 -1.79
C PHE A 254 15.98 11.87 -0.72
N ASN A 255 15.93 13.13 -1.15
CA ASN A 255 15.82 14.29 -0.28
C ASN A 255 14.44 14.29 0.42
N GLY A 256 14.05 13.18 1.04
CA GLY A 256 12.72 12.91 1.57
C GLY A 256 11.59 12.99 0.54
N ASN A 257 11.89 13.08 -0.76
CA ASN A 257 10.90 13.39 -1.78
C ASN A 257 10.84 12.32 -2.87
N TRP A 258 9.97 11.34 -2.65
CA TRP A 258 9.63 10.23 -3.55
C TRP A 258 8.98 10.69 -4.86
N THR A 259 8.35 11.87 -4.84
CA THR A 259 7.61 12.52 -5.90
C THR A 259 7.74 14.04 -5.77
N ASP A 260 7.32 14.82 -6.77
CA ASP A 260 7.23 16.29 -6.66
C ASP A 260 6.09 16.76 -5.73
N ASN A 261 5.29 15.83 -5.20
CA ASN A 261 4.14 16.13 -4.35
C ASN A 261 4.46 15.87 -2.87
N GLN A 262 4.57 16.94 -2.09
CA GLN A 262 4.88 16.87 -0.66
C GLN A 262 3.90 16.01 0.17
N LYS A 263 2.62 15.90 -0.22
CA LYS A 263 1.65 15.04 0.49
C LYS A 263 1.91 13.56 0.23
N VAL A 264 2.23 13.22 -1.01
CA VAL A 264 2.54 11.83 -1.40
C VAL A 264 3.81 11.37 -0.71
N ASN A 265 4.81 12.23 -0.62
CA ASN A 265 6.07 11.92 0.07
C ASN A 265 5.85 11.64 1.56
N LYS A 266 5.01 12.43 2.24
CA LYS A 266 4.65 12.18 3.66
C LYS A 266 3.99 10.82 3.87
N ILE A 267 3.10 10.40 2.95
CA ILE A 267 2.42 9.11 3.02
C ILE A 267 3.41 7.96 2.82
N LEU A 268 4.31 8.10 1.84
CA LEU A 268 5.31 7.08 1.53
C LEU A 268 6.33 6.93 2.66
N ASP A 269 6.77 8.04 3.27
CA ASP A 269 7.67 7.99 4.44
C ASP A 269 7.01 7.30 5.65
N GLN A 270 5.72 7.52 5.88
CA GLN A 270 4.97 6.85 6.94
C GLN A 270 4.88 5.34 6.69
N TYR A 271 4.64 4.94 5.45
CA TYR A 271 4.55 3.54 5.06
C TYR A 271 5.90 2.81 5.24
N VAL A 272 7.00 3.40 4.75
CA VAL A 272 8.34 2.82 4.87
C VAL A 272 8.74 2.61 6.34
N ARG A 273 8.42 3.57 7.22
CA ARG A 273 8.64 3.41 8.67
C ARG A 273 7.84 2.26 9.25
N SER A 274 6.54 2.17 8.93
CA SER A 274 5.68 1.09 9.45
C SER A 274 6.11 -0.31 9.01
N VAL A 275 6.69 -0.45 7.81
CA VAL A 275 7.16 -1.73 7.30
C VAL A 275 8.52 -2.09 7.91
N SER A 276 9.40 -1.10 8.14
CA SER A 276 10.70 -1.31 8.80
C SER A 276 10.56 -1.77 10.25
N ASP A 277 9.55 -1.26 10.97
CA ASP A 277 9.30 -1.60 12.38
C ASP A 277 8.69 -3.01 12.55
N GLN A 278 8.22 -3.65 11.47
CA GLN A 278 7.66 -5.01 11.50
C GLN A 278 8.68 -6.11 11.20
N VAL A 279 9.92 -5.76 10.85
CA VAL A 279 10.98 -6.70 10.45
C VAL A 279 12.11 -6.81 11.50
N THR A 280 11.96 -6.14 12.65
CA THR A 280 12.81 -6.30 13.84
C THR A 280 12.07 -7.00 14.96
#